data_AF-A0A6A4PB45-F1
#
_entry.id   AF-A0A6A4PB45-F1
#
_cell.length_a   1.000
_cell.length_b   1.000
_cell.length_c   1.000
_cell.angle_alpha   90.00
_cell.angle_beta   90.00
_cell.angle_gamma   90.00
#
_symmetry.space_group_name_H-M   'P 1'
#
loop_
_entity.id
_entity.type
_entity.pdbx_description
1 polymer ?
#
loop_
_entity_poly.entity_id
_entity_poly.type
_entity_poly.pdbx_seq_one_letter_code
_entity_poly.pdbx_strand_id
1 'polypeptide(L)' 'MITKVVWDVISNQEAIDIVYSTQDKAKSAKNLVECALHAWKRKRSGIAMDDISAICLFFHS' A
#
# COMPACT_ATOMS: atom_id res chain seq x y z
N MET A 1 -1.18 -10.00 4.99
CA MET A 1 0.24 -10.19 4.66
C MET A 1 0.58 -9.19 3.57
N ILE A 2 1.52 -8.30 3.83
CA ILE A 2 1.94 -7.25 2.90
C ILE A 2 3.41 -7.56 2.56
N THR A 3 3.77 -7.61 1.28
CA THR A 3 5.18 -7.85 0.88
C THR A 3 6.07 -6.71 1.35
N LYS A 4 7.30 -7.03 1.79
CA LYS A 4 8.28 -6.04 2.35
C LYS A 4 8.43 -4.80 1.46
N VAL A 5 8.28 -4.96 0.15
CA VAL A 5 8.36 -3.89 -0.86
C VAL A 5 7.40 -2.73 -0.58
N VAL A 6 6.19 -2.98 -0.07
CA VAL A 6 5.24 -1.90 0.28
C VAL A 6 5.73 -1.10 1.48
N TRP A 7 6.25 -1.78 2.50
CA TRP A 7 6.78 -1.15 3.72
C TRP A 7 8.09 -0.38 3.48
N ASP A 8 8.84 -0.72 2.43
CA ASP A 8 10.03 0.04 2.03
C ASP A 8 9.70 1.45 1.50
N VAL A 9 8.47 1.68 1.03
CA VAL A 9 8.05 2.96 0.44
C VAL A 9 6.96 3.69 1.21
N ILE A 10 6.11 2.96 1.94
CA ILE A 10 5.00 3.50 2.72
C ILE A 10 5.19 3.18 4.20
N SER A 11 4.98 4.19 5.04
CA SER A 11 5.04 4.05 6.51
C SER A 11 3.74 3.47 7.07
N ASN A 12 3.80 2.83 8.26
CA ASN A 12 2.61 2.33 8.98
C ASN A 12 1.48 3.35 9.07
N GLN A 13 1.81 4.61 9.40
CA GLN A 13 0.82 5.66 9.54
C GLN A 13 0.15 6.02 8.20
N GLU A 14 0.93 6.14 7.12
CA GLU A 14 0.40 6.39 5.77
C GLU A 14 -0.51 5.23 5.31
N ALA A 15 -0.10 3.98 5.56
CA ALA A 15 -0.91 2.82 5.23
C ALA A 15 -2.26 2.84 5.96
N ILE A 16 -2.26 3.19 7.25
CA ILE A 16 -3.47 3.34 8.05
C ILE A 16 -4.34 4.47 7.51
N ASP A 17 -3.78 5.65 7.23
CA ASP A 17 -4.53 6.79 6.68
C ASP A 17 -5.16 6.46 5.32
N ILE A 18 -4.45 5.75 4.43
CA ILE A 18 -4.98 5.31 3.14
C ILE A 18 -6.16 4.36 3.33
N VAL A 19 -5.99 3.34 4.19
CA VAL A 19 -7.05 2.36 4.48
C VAL A 19 -8.23 3.02 5.17
N TYR A 20 -7.99 3.95 6.10
CA TYR A 20 -9.01 4.68 6.86
C TYR A 20 -9.77 5.69 5.99
N SER A 21 -9.08 6.35 5.06
CA SER A 21 -9.73 7.26 4.09
C SER A 21 -10.61 6.52 3.08
N THR A 22 -10.39 5.21 2.91
CA THR A 22 -11.13 4.40 1.94
C THR A 22 -12.33 3.73 2.61
N GLN A 23 -13.54 4.19 2.29
CA GLN A 23 -14.79 3.61 2.81
C GLN A 23 -15.05 2.16 2.34
N ASP A 24 -14.50 1.78 1.19
CA ASP A 24 -14.72 0.47 0.58
C ASP A 24 -13.50 -0.44 0.80
N LYS A 25 -13.68 -1.45 1.67
CA LYS A 25 -12.65 -2.42 2.07
C LYS A 25 -12.00 -3.13 0.88
N ALA A 26 -12.75 -3.38 -0.19
CA ALA A 26 -12.22 -4.00 -1.40
C ALA A 26 -11.31 -3.03 -2.18
N LYS A 27 -11.58 -1.72 -2.10
CA LYS A 27 -10.75 -0.67 -2.70
C LYS A 27 -9.57 -0.29 -1.82
N SER A 28 -9.62 -0.52 -0.52
CA SER A 28 -8.51 -0.15 0.38
C SER A 28 -7.21 -0.86 0.01
N ALA A 29 -7.27 -2.15 -0.35
CA ALA A 29 -6.09 -2.88 -0.82
C ALA A 29 -5.55 -2.31 -2.14
N LYS A 30 -6.45 -1.97 -3.08
CA LYS A 30 -6.08 -1.36 -4.35
C LYS A 30 -5.44 0.03 -4.15
N ASN A 31 -6.05 0.89 -3.34
CA ASN A 31 -5.51 2.22 -3.02
C ASN A 31 -4.13 2.11 -2.36
N LEU A 32 -3.94 1.15 -1.45
CA LEU A 32 -2.65 0.94 -0.80
C LEU A 32 -1.57 0.55 -1.81
N VAL A 33 -1.87 -0.34 -2.77
CA VAL A 33 -0.95 -0.70 -3.85
C VAL A 33 -0.66 0.50 -4.76
N GLU A 34 -1.67 1.26 -5.17
CA GLU A 34 -1.49 2.46 -6.01
C GLU A 34 -0.63 3.52 -5.32
N CYS A 35 -0.86 3.79 -4.04
CA CYS A 35 -0.02 4.69 -3.25
C CYS A 35 1.42 4.17 -3.15
N ALA A 36 1.61 2.87 -2.93
CA ALA A 36 2.94 2.26 -2.86
C ALA A 36 3.66 2.39 -4.20
N LEU A 37 2.93 2.21 -5.31
CA LEU A 37 3.43 2.38 -6.67
C LEU A 37 3.89 3.81 -6.92
N HIS A 38 3.10 4.79 -6.47
CA HIS A 38 3.39 6.20 -6.60
C HIS A 38 4.60 6.62 -5.75
N ALA A 39 4.67 6.11 -4.52
CA ALA A 39 5.79 6.33 -3.61
C ALA A 39 7.09 5.70 -4.16
N TRP A 40 7.00 4.51 -4.76
CA TRP A 40 8.12 3.84 -5.43
C TRP A 40 8.62 4.64 -6.62
N LYS A 41 7.73 5.13 -7.50
CA LYS A 41 8.12 5.99 -8.62
C LYS A 41 8.84 7.26 -8.15
N ARG A 42 8.45 7.84 -7.01
CA ARG A 42 9.13 9.02 -6.43
C ARG A 42 10.47 8.68 -5.77
N LYS A 43 10.55 7.61 -4.98
CA LYS A 43 11.73 7.26 -4.17
C LYS A 43 12.78 6.44 -4.92
N ARG A 44 12.39 5.65 -5.92
CA ARG A 44 13.22 4.67 -6.63
C ARG A 44 12.97 4.69 -8.14
N SER A 45 13.00 5.87 -8.75
CA SER A 45 12.73 6.08 -10.19
C SER A 45 13.70 5.38 -11.16
N GLY A 46 14.70 4.63 -10.67
CA GLY A 46 15.69 3.91 -11.48
C GLY A 46 15.86 2.42 -11.13
N ILE A 47 15.03 1.87 -10.25
CA ILE A 47 15.08 0.45 -9.85
C ILE A 47 13.84 -0.24 -10.43
N ALA A 48 14.06 -1.35 -11.13
CA ALA A 48 12.99 -2.19 -11.66
C ALA A 48 12.01 -2.54 -10.53
N MET A 49 10.73 -2.28 -10.78
CA MET A 49 9.66 -2.53 -9.83
C MET A 49 9.20 -3.98 -9.99
N ASP A 50 9.35 -4.78 -8.94
CA ASP A 50 8.74 -6.11 -8.86
C ASP A 50 7.24 -6.02 -8.55
N ASP A 51 6.53 -7.14 -8.71
CA ASP A 51 5.09 -7.23 -8.44
C ASP A 51 4.77 -6.88 -6.97
N ILE A 52 4.00 -5.81 -6.79
CA ILE A 52 3.52 -5.37 -5.48
C ILE A 52 2.16 -6.01 -5.21
N SER A 53 2.08 -6.80 -4.14
CA SER A 53 0.84 -7.43 -3.66
C SER A 53 0.51 -6.97 -2.24
N ALA A 54 -0.72 -6.51 -2.01
CA ALA A 54 -1.18 -6.12 -0.68
C ALA A 54 -2.50 -6.81 -0.33
N ILE A 55 -2.64 -7.19 0.94
CA ILE A 55 -3.86 -7.77 1.50
C ILE A 55 -4.26 -6.94 2.71
N CYS A 56 -5.43 -6.31 2.66
CA CYS A 56 -6.03 -5.61 3.79
C CYS A 56 -6.94 -6.57 4.59
N LEU A 57 -6.61 -6.78 5.85
CA LEU A 57 -7.44 -7.54 6.78
C LEU A 57 -8.23 -6.56 7.66
N PHE A 58 -9.56 -6.64 7.60
CA PHE A 58 -10.45 -5.85 8.43
C PHE A 58 -11.06 -6.73 9.50
N PHE A 59 -10.68 -6.50 10.75
CA PHE A 59 -11.32 -7.14 11.89
C PHE A 59 -12.60 -6.34 12.21
N HIS A 60 -13.76 -6.93 11.92
CA HIS A 60 -15.03 -6.46 12.48
C HIS A 60 -15.16 -7.13 13.85
N SER A 61 -15.27 -6.35 14.92
CA SER A 61 -15.64 -6.87 16.24
C SER A 61 -17.14 -6.92 16.40
#